data_AF-A0A349H6I9-F1
#
_entry.id   AF-A0A349H6I9-F1
#
_cell.length_a   1.000
_cell.length_b   1.000
_cell.length_c   1.000
_cell.angle_alpha   90.00
_cell.angle_beta   90.00
_cell.angle_gamma   90.00
#
_symmetry.space_group_name_H-M   'P 1'
#
loop_
_entity.id
_entity.type
_entity.pdbx_description
1 polymer ?
#
loop_
_entity_poly.entity_id
_entity_poly.type
_entity_poly.pdbx_seq_one_letter_code
_entity_poly.pdbx_strand_id
1 'polypeptide(L)'
;MNMSKYFEHRGESEPVALQSIKTPAQILNQLEVSRPRYEDALTKLGVGRHDALVKFREENHDDIEYLENMERNLVVFANMLVKDIGTVNPENKKILDEITARLSELRKTLAEIAK
;
A
#
# COMPACT_ATOMS: atom_id res chain seq x y z
N MET A 1 -26.29 -14.72 -31.61
CA MET A 1 -26.07 -13.26 -31.57
C MET A 1 -25.41 -12.92 -30.24
N ASN A 2 -24.25 -12.27 -30.32
CA ASN A 2 -23.42 -11.76 -29.23
C ASN A 2 -24.15 -10.70 -28.39
N MET A 3 -23.90 -10.67 -27.08
CA MET A 3 -22.93 -9.70 -26.54
C MET A 3 -22.58 -10.04 -25.09
N SER A 4 -21.38 -10.62 -24.96
CA SER A 4 -20.55 -10.59 -23.77
C SER A 4 -20.44 -9.13 -23.30
N LYS A 5 -21.05 -8.80 -22.16
CA LYS A 5 -20.75 -7.54 -21.48
C LYS A 5 -19.51 -7.76 -20.66
N TYR A 6 -18.39 -7.45 -21.30
CA TYR A 6 -17.14 -6.95 -20.76
C TYR A 6 -17.26 -6.55 -19.27
N PHE A 7 -16.98 -7.51 -18.40
CA PHE A 7 -16.29 -7.18 -17.16
C PHE A 7 -14.88 -6.79 -17.60
N GLU A 8 -14.68 -5.50 -17.85
CA GLU A 8 -13.35 -4.91 -17.80
C GLU A 8 -12.88 -5.02 -16.34
N HIS A 9 -12.42 -6.22 -15.96
CA HIS A 9 -11.41 -6.35 -14.93
C HIS A 9 -10.18 -5.60 -15.47
N ARG A 10 -10.14 -4.28 -15.24
CA ARG A 10 -8.85 -3.64 -15.05
C ARG A 10 -8.17 -4.49 -13.99
N GLY A 11 -7.09 -5.15 -14.37
CA GLY A 11 -6.27 -5.97 -13.49
C GLY A 11 -5.54 -5.09 -12.47
N GLU A 12 -6.29 -4.32 -11.69
CA GLU A 12 -5.87 -3.91 -10.37
C GLU A 12 -5.79 -5.21 -9.58
N SER A 13 -4.58 -5.75 -9.50
CA SER A 13 -4.29 -6.93 -8.72
C SER A 13 -4.69 -6.58 -7.29
N GLU A 14 -5.87 -7.05 -6.87
CA GLU A 14 -6.30 -6.91 -5.49
C GLU A 14 -5.14 -7.39 -4.60
N PRO A 15 -4.75 -6.62 -3.57
CA PRO A 15 -3.66 -7.01 -2.69
C PRO A 15 -3.96 -8.42 -2.16
N VAL A 16 -3.01 -9.33 -2.31
CA VAL A 16 -3.17 -10.72 -1.90
C VAL A 16 -3.59 -10.74 -0.43
N ALA A 17 -4.62 -11.52 -0.10
CA ALA A 17 -5.09 -11.66 1.27
C ALA A 17 -3.89 -11.94 2.20
N LEU A 18 -3.68 -11.05 3.19
CA LEU A 18 -2.52 -11.10 4.09
C LEU A 18 -2.27 -12.47 4.73
N GLN A 19 -3.33 -13.26 4.88
CA GLN A 19 -3.33 -14.60 5.48
C GLN A 19 -2.54 -15.64 4.66
N SER A 20 -2.23 -15.40 3.38
CA SER A 20 -1.45 -16.33 2.56
C SER A 20 0.05 -16.03 2.46
N ILE A 21 0.51 -14.92 3.05
CA ILE A 21 1.91 -14.51 2.99
C ILE A 21 2.68 -15.19 4.13
N LYS A 22 3.73 -15.93 3.78
CA LYS A 22 4.55 -16.72 4.71
C LYS A 22 6.05 -16.59 4.47
N THR A 23 6.47 -15.94 3.37
CA THR A 23 7.88 -15.86 2.98
C THR A 23 8.28 -14.42 2.60
N PRO A 24 9.57 -14.06 2.74
CA PRO A 24 10.08 -12.77 2.28
C PRO A 24 9.82 -12.50 0.81
N ALA A 25 9.94 -13.52 -0.04
CA ALA A 25 9.69 -13.39 -1.48
C ALA A 25 8.24 -13.01 -1.79
N GLN A 26 7.27 -13.55 -1.02
CA GLN A 26 5.86 -13.16 -1.16
C GLN A 26 5.62 -11.72 -0.69
N ILE A 27 6.30 -11.28 0.38
CA ILE A 27 6.26 -9.88 0.83
C ILE A 27 6.81 -8.96 -0.26
N LEU A 28 7.99 -9.28 -0.80
CA LEU A 28 8.60 -8.50 -1.89
C LEU A 28 7.67 -8.41 -3.10
N ASN A 29 7.11 -9.54 -3.53
CA ASN A 29 6.14 -9.56 -4.63
C ASN A 29 4.91 -8.68 -4.34
N GLN A 30 4.40 -8.64 -3.11
CA GLN A 30 3.32 -7.70 -2.76
C GLN A 30 3.77 -6.24 -2.86
N LEU A 31 4.96 -5.92 -2.36
CA LEU A 31 5.50 -4.56 -2.42
C LEU A 31 5.70 -4.09 -3.86
N GLU A 32 6.07 -5.00 -4.77
CA GLU A 32 6.23 -4.74 -6.20
C GLU A 32 4.89 -4.55 -6.90
N VAL A 33 3.97 -5.50 -6.74
CA VAL A 33 2.63 -5.45 -7.34
C VAL A 33 1.85 -4.22 -6.88
N SER A 34 1.99 -3.83 -5.62
CA SER A 34 1.28 -2.67 -5.07
C SER A 34 1.95 -1.33 -5.39
N ARG A 35 3.20 -1.32 -5.88
CA ARG A 35 3.99 -0.10 -6.05
C ARG A 35 3.30 0.95 -6.93
N PRO A 36 2.74 0.61 -8.11
CA PRO A 36 2.15 1.62 -8.99
C PRO A 36 0.95 2.34 -8.36
N ARG A 37 0.04 1.60 -7.71
CA ARG A 37 -1.13 2.20 -7.04
C ARG A 37 -0.73 2.99 -5.79
N TYR A 38 0.28 2.53 -5.06
CA TYR A 38 0.87 3.27 -3.93
C TYR A 38 1.44 4.63 -4.35
N GLU A 39 2.27 4.65 -5.40
CA GLU A 39 2.90 5.89 -5.89
C GLU A 39 1.85 6.86 -6.47
N ASP A 40 0.84 6.35 -7.19
CA ASP A 40 -0.27 7.16 -7.71
C ASP A 40 -1.10 7.78 -6.58
N ALA A 41 -1.52 6.98 -5.59
CA ALA A 41 -2.27 7.45 -4.44
C ALA A 41 -1.47 8.50 -3.63
N LEU A 42 -0.18 8.27 -3.38
CA LEU A 42 0.68 9.25 -2.72
C LEU A 42 0.83 10.54 -3.52
N THR A 43 0.94 10.44 -4.85
CA THR A 43 1.07 11.62 -5.70
C THR A 43 -0.19 12.46 -5.66
N LYS A 44 -1.37 11.85 -5.85
CA LYS A 44 -2.66 12.55 -5.76
C LYS A 44 -2.85 13.23 -4.41
N LEU A 45 -2.47 12.54 -3.34
CA LEU A 45 -2.65 13.02 -1.97
C LEU A 45 -1.55 13.99 -1.49
N GLY A 46 -0.38 13.95 -2.12
CA GLY A 46 0.78 14.78 -1.81
C GLY A 46 0.84 16.12 -2.55
N VAL A 47 0.00 16.34 -3.57
CA VAL A 47 -0.08 17.63 -4.27
C VAL A 47 -0.84 18.63 -3.39
N GLY A 48 -0.05 19.43 -2.66
CA GLY A 48 -0.55 20.40 -1.69
C GLY A 48 -1.47 21.47 -2.28
N ARG A 49 -2.76 21.40 -1.91
CA ARG A 49 -3.54 22.47 -1.27
C ARG A 49 -4.92 21.91 -0.92
N HIS A 50 -5.09 21.56 0.34
CA HIS A 50 -6.33 21.00 0.88
C HIS A 50 -7.28 22.12 1.31
N ASP A 51 -7.42 23.17 0.50
CA ASP A 51 -8.15 24.39 0.87
C ASP A 51 -9.65 24.09 1.15
N ALA A 52 -10.14 22.92 0.74
CA ALA A 52 -11.40 22.31 1.15
C ALA A 52 -11.21 20.82 1.53
N LEU A 53 -10.54 20.55 2.65
CA LEU A 53 -10.27 19.21 3.21
C LEU A 53 -11.45 18.23 3.14
N VAL A 54 -12.69 18.68 3.37
CA VAL A 54 -13.89 17.81 3.32
C VAL A 54 -14.13 17.30 1.90
N LYS A 55 -14.17 18.20 0.92
CA LYS A 55 -14.40 17.84 -0.49
C LYS A 55 -13.23 17.02 -1.04
N PHE A 56 -12.01 17.35 -0.64
CA PHE A 56 -10.82 16.58 -0.98
C PHE A 56 -10.90 15.13 -0.45
N ARG A 57 -11.34 14.93 0.80
CA ARG A 57 -11.51 13.60 1.38
C ARG A 57 -12.62 12.80 0.70
N GLU A 58 -13.71 13.44 0.31
CA GLU A 58 -14.78 12.79 -0.46
C GLU A 58 -14.27 12.36 -1.85
N GLU A 59 -13.54 13.23 -2.55
CA GLU A 59 -13.03 12.97 -3.90
C GLU A 59 -11.89 11.94 -3.92
N ASN A 60 -11.15 11.78 -2.82
CA ASN A 60 -10.00 10.88 -2.71
C ASN A 60 -10.20 9.77 -1.67
N HIS A 61 -11.45 9.49 -1.27
CA HIS A 61 -11.78 8.51 -0.24
C HIS A 61 -11.13 7.14 -0.52
N ASP A 62 -11.21 6.66 -1.76
CA ASP A 62 -10.70 5.34 -2.15
C ASP A 62 -9.17 5.26 -2.08
N ASP A 63 -8.48 6.36 -2.39
CA ASP A 63 -7.02 6.45 -2.30
C ASP A 63 -6.58 6.52 -0.83
N ILE A 64 -7.34 7.23 0.03
CA ILE A 64 -7.10 7.28 1.48
C ILE A 64 -7.32 5.89 2.11
N GLU A 65 -8.45 5.24 1.83
CA GLU A 65 -8.76 3.90 2.34
C GLU A 65 -7.71 2.87 1.89
N TYR A 66 -7.27 2.96 0.63
CA TYR A 66 -6.18 2.14 0.11
C TYR A 66 -4.87 2.34 0.90
N LEU A 67 -4.48 3.59 1.16
CA LEU A 67 -3.28 3.90 1.94
C LEU A 67 -3.38 3.42 3.40
N GLU A 68 -4.53 3.56 4.05
CA GLU A 68 -4.74 3.02 5.41
C GLU A 68 -4.64 1.50 5.45
N ASN A 69 -5.23 0.82 4.46
CA ASN A 69 -5.10 -0.63 4.32
C ASN A 69 -3.65 -1.05 4.05
N MET A 70 -2.93 -0.28 3.23
CA MET A 70 -1.50 -0.51 3.00
C MET A 70 -0.68 -0.34 4.28
N GLU A 71 -0.95 0.67 5.10
CA GLU A 71 -0.26 0.84 6.38
C GLU A 71 -0.44 -0.40 7.28
N ARG A 72 -1.68 -0.90 7.41
CA ARG A 72 -1.98 -2.13 8.16
C ARG A 72 -1.18 -3.32 7.63
N ASN A 73 -1.10 -3.48 6.31
CA ASN A 73 -0.38 -4.56 5.65
C ASN A 73 1.14 -4.48 5.90
N LEU A 74 1.72 -3.30 5.72
CA LEU A 74 3.15 -3.05 5.92
C LEU A 74 3.58 -3.32 7.38
N VAL A 75 2.73 -2.96 8.35
CA VAL A 75 2.98 -3.30 9.77
C VAL A 75 2.98 -4.81 9.99
N VAL A 76 2.07 -5.55 9.36
CA VAL A 76 2.04 -7.03 9.42
C VAL A 76 3.31 -7.61 8.81
N PHE A 77 3.74 -7.12 7.64
CA PHE A 77 4.95 -7.60 6.97
C PHE A 77 6.23 -7.31 7.76
N ALA A 78 6.34 -6.11 8.34
CA ALA A 78 7.46 -5.77 9.22
C ALA A 78 7.52 -6.71 10.43
N ASN A 79 6.38 -6.95 11.07
CA ASN A 79 6.30 -7.87 12.21
C ASN A 79 6.68 -9.30 11.83
N MET A 80 6.22 -9.79 10.68
CA MET A 80 6.56 -11.13 10.19
C MET A 80 8.07 -11.26 9.92
N LEU A 81 8.70 -10.26 9.30
CA LEU A 81 10.14 -10.24 9.06
C LEU A 81 10.94 -10.21 10.37
N VAL A 82 10.50 -9.45 11.36
CA VAL A 82 11.23 -9.31 12.64
C VAL A 82 11.04 -10.52 13.55
N LYS A 83 9.82 -11.06 13.65
CA LYS A 83 9.46 -12.07 14.64
C LYS A 83 9.54 -13.50 14.13
N ASP A 84 9.06 -13.74 12.90
CA ASP A 84 8.83 -15.10 12.42
C ASP A 84 9.94 -15.57 11.46
N ILE A 85 10.51 -14.64 10.68
CA ILE A 85 11.52 -14.97 9.66
C ILE A 85 12.94 -14.58 10.11
N GLY A 86 13.10 -13.41 10.71
CA GLY A 86 14.38 -12.83 11.07
C GLY A 86 15.02 -11.99 9.95
N THR A 87 15.82 -11.02 10.36
CA THR A 87 16.44 -9.98 9.51
C THR A 87 17.96 -10.11 9.40
N VAL A 88 18.53 -11.23 9.87
CA VAL A 88 19.98 -11.51 9.77
C VAL A 88 20.42 -11.69 8.32
N ASN A 89 19.55 -12.20 7.46
CA ASN A 89 19.77 -12.23 6.02
C ASN A 89 19.72 -10.78 5.46
N PRO A 90 20.78 -10.31 4.76
CA PRO A 90 20.80 -8.98 4.15
C PRO A 90 19.62 -8.67 3.22
N GLU A 91 19.05 -9.66 2.52
CA GLU A 91 17.88 -9.48 1.66
C GLU A 91 16.63 -9.17 2.47
N ASN A 92 16.40 -9.92 3.56
CA ASN A 92 15.28 -9.65 4.48
C ASN A 92 15.41 -8.29 5.14
N LYS A 93 16.65 -7.86 5.45
CA LYS A 93 16.92 -6.52 5.96
C LYS A 93 16.55 -5.44 4.94
N LYS A 94 16.92 -5.59 3.68
CA LYS A 94 16.54 -4.66 2.61
C LYS A 94 15.01 -4.55 2.46
N ILE A 95 14.30 -5.67 2.53
CA ILE A 95 12.82 -5.67 2.49
C ILE A 95 12.26 -4.91 3.69
N LEU A 96 12.79 -5.13 4.90
CA LEU A 96 12.37 -4.38 6.09
C LEU A 96 12.67 -2.88 5.97
N ASP A 97 13.83 -2.51 5.43
CA ASP A 97 14.21 -1.11 5.22
C ASP A 97 13.23 -0.44 4.22
N GLU A 98 12.85 -1.12 3.14
CA GLU A 98 11.84 -0.64 2.18
C GLU A 98 10.46 -0.47 2.83
N ILE A 99 10.02 -1.46 3.63
CA ILE A 99 8.75 -1.38 4.37
C ILE A 99 8.76 -0.19 5.33
N THR A 100 9.87 0.02 6.04
CA THR A 100 10.01 1.10 7.02
C THR A 100 9.98 2.48 6.34
N ALA A 101 10.64 2.62 5.19
CA ALA A 101 10.59 3.84 4.39
C ALA A 101 9.17 4.16 3.92
N ARG A 102 8.45 3.16 3.37
CA ARG A 102 7.06 3.33 2.93
C ARG A 102 6.12 3.68 4.08
N LEU A 103 6.26 3.03 5.25
CA LEU A 103 5.48 3.36 6.44
C LEU A 103 5.68 4.81 6.90
N SER A 104 6.92 5.30 6.83
CA SER A 104 7.25 6.68 7.21
C SER A 104 6.56 7.69 6.28
N GLU A 105 6.61 7.45 4.97
CA GLU A 105 5.96 8.29 3.96
C GLU A 105 4.43 8.25 4.10
N LEU A 106 3.85 7.06 4.22
CA LEU A 106 2.41 6.85 4.44
C LEU A 106 1.88 7.62 5.63
N ARG A 107 2.54 7.47 6.79
CA ARG A 107 2.12 8.13 8.03
C ARG A 107 2.20 9.64 7.93
N LYS A 108 3.21 10.17 7.22
CA LYS A 108 3.31 11.59 6.96
C LYS A 108 2.14 12.08 6.11
N THR A 109 1.87 11.42 4.99
CA THR A 109 0.76 11.78 4.08
C THR A 109 -0.59 11.69 4.77
N LEU A 110 -0.89 10.58 5.45
CA LEU A 110 -2.14 10.40 6.19
C LEU A 110 -2.30 11.44 7.32
N ALA A 111 -1.22 11.78 8.02
CA ALA A 111 -1.26 12.83 9.05
C ALA A 111 -1.46 14.24 8.49
N GLU A 112 -1.05 14.52 7.25
CA GLU A 112 -1.31 15.79 6.58
C GLU A 112 -2.79 15.91 6.18
N ILE A 113 -3.41 14.81 5.75
CA ILE A 113 -4.86 14.74 5.43
C ILE A 113 -5.70 14.76 6.72
N ALA A 114 -5.18 14.25 7.83
CA ALA A 114 -5.83 14.18 9.14
C ALA A 114 -6.05 15.54 9.82
N LYS A 115 -5.25 16.54 9.47
CA LYS A 115 -5.31 17.91 10.02
C LYS A 115 -6.48 18.70 9.44
#